data_AF-J7X9I6-F1
#
_entry.id   AF-J7X9I6-F1
#
_cell.length_a   1.000
_cell.length_b   1.000
_cell.length_c   1.000
_cell.angle_alpha   90.00
_cell.angle_beta   90.00
_cell.angle_gamma   90.00
#
_symmetry.space_group_name_H-M   'P 1'
#
loop_
_entity.id
_entity.type
_entity.pdbx_description
1 polymer ?
#
loop_
_entity_poly.entity_id
_entity_poly.type
_entity_poly.pdbx_seq_one_letter_code
_entity_poly.pdbx_strand_id
1 'polypeptide(L)'
;MEAFLGLTSLIGIIVCLIMVIISLIKKNNQTKRWLKYTGLCFGILFITVALGSNNSSNSSDTSAKASEDSKDSAKTNTTNTKNPQVDTYKQYLSSLPGQHSSLNKTSSKFINGHSNLFPAKTDADVNATKGLIDHSISYKHLDKNITPYLEKLIPINGTVVEIKEDPFNNETFTYVHILTDDYESFQLIFSGNLKDIFKDSYVTAVGLPLSTNAFDNVSGGTTQSIILLGSTIDIAAQ
;
A
#
# COMPACT_ATOMS: atom_id res chain seq x y z
N MET A 1 26.87 20.30 -14.92
CA MET A 1 25.42 20.37 -14.59
C MET A 1 25.19 21.04 -13.23
N GLU A 2 26.22 21.04 -12.38
CA GLU A 2 26.41 21.63 -11.05
C GLU A 2 25.54 22.85 -10.73
N ALA A 3 25.56 23.87 -11.60
CA ALA A 3 24.82 25.11 -11.37
C ALA A 3 23.30 24.93 -11.19
N PHE A 4 22.70 23.90 -11.80
CA PHE A 4 21.28 23.58 -11.61
C PHE A 4 20.99 22.87 -10.27
N LEU A 5 21.92 22.03 -9.77
CA LEU A 5 21.78 21.38 -8.46
C LEU A 5 21.89 22.38 -7.30
N GLY A 6 22.75 23.40 -7.43
CA GLY A 6 22.81 24.50 -6.46
C GLY A 6 21.50 25.30 -6.39
N LEU A 7 20.86 25.53 -7.53
CA LEU A 7 19.62 26.31 -7.62
C LEU A 7 18.41 25.59 -7.01
N THR A 8 18.27 24.27 -7.24
CA THR A 8 17.18 23.48 -6.64
C THR A 8 17.32 23.36 -5.12
N SER A 9 18.56 23.23 -4.62
CA SER A 9 18.85 23.25 -3.18
C SER A 9 18.41 24.57 -2.52
N LEU A 10 18.72 25.71 -3.16
CA LEU A 10 18.32 27.04 -2.68
C LEU A 10 16.80 27.18 -2.55
N ILE A 11 16.05 26.71 -3.55
CA ILE A 11 14.57 26.75 -3.57
C ILE A 11 13.99 25.90 -2.43
N GLY A 12 14.53 24.70 -2.19
CA GLY A 12 14.09 23.82 -1.09
C GLY A 12 14.26 24.47 0.29
N ILE A 13 15.38 25.17 0.52
CA ILE A 13 15.63 25.91 1.76
C ILE A 13 14.59 27.03 1.96
N ILE A 14 14.27 27.80 0.91
CA ILE A 14 13.27 28.87 0.95
C ILE A 14 11.88 28.32 1.33
N VAL A 15 11.45 27.21 0.71
CA VAL A 15 10.16 26.56 1.03
C VAL A 15 10.12 26.09 2.49
N CYS A 16 11.20 25.49 3.00
CA CYS A 16 11.29 25.06 4.40
C CYS A 16 11.18 26.24 5.38
N LEU A 17 11.86 27.37 5.09
CA LEU A 17 11.77 28.57 5.93
C LEU A 17 10.36 29.16 5.96
N ILE A 18 9.66 29.18 4.82
CA ILE A 18 8.26 29.63 4.73
C ILE A 18 7.34 28.73 5.61
N MET A 19 7.51 27.41 5.57
CA MET A 19 6.72 26.49 6.40
C MET A 19 7.00 26.61 7.90
N VAL A 20 8.23 26.94 8.30
CA VAL A 20 8.56 27.28 9.70
C VAL A 20 7.84 28.56 10.13
N ILE A 21 7.87 29.62 9.31
CA ILE A 21 7.19 30.89 9.60
C ILE A 21 5.66 30.70 9.73
N ILE A 22 5.04 29.95 8.81
CA ILE A 22 3.60 29.63 8.87
C ILE A 22 3.27 28.83 10.14
N SER A 23 4.11 27.87 10.52
CA SER A 23 3.91 27.05 11.73
C SER A 23 3.97 27.87 13.02
N LEU A 24 4.90 28.84 13.09
CA LEU A 24 5.03 29.79 14.20
C LEU A 24 3.79 30.70 14.31
N ILE A 25 3.35 31.30 13.20
CA ILE A 25 2.17 32.20 13.17
C ILE A 25 0.89 31.44 13.54
N LYS A 26 0.70 30.22 13.00
CA LYS A 26 -0.48 29.38 13.30
C LYS A 26 -0.40 28.71 14.69
N LYS A 27 0.61 29.03 15.50
CA LYS A 27 0.85 28.53 16.87
C LYS A 27 0.81 27.00 16.98
N ASN A 28 1.21 26.30 15.90
CA ASN A 28 1.02 24.87 15.74
C ASN A 28 2.19 24.08 16.35
N ASN A 29 1.88 23.00 17.06
CA ASN A 29 2.86 22.13 17.75
C ASN A 29 3.81 21.41 16.77
N GLN A 30 3.47 21.37 15.47
CA GLN A 30 4.33 20.87 14.38
C GLN A 30 5.67 21.64 14.24
N THR A 31 5.82 22.84 14.82
CA THR A 31 7.03 23.68 14.69
C THR A 31 8.34 22.93 15.06
N LYS A 32 8.29 22.05 16.07
CA LYS A 32 9.44 21.21 16.50
C LYS A 32 9.83 20.10 15.50
N ARG A 33 8.97 19.77 14.54
CA ARG A 33 9.24 18.83 13.45
C ARG A 33 9.92 19.55 12.29
N TRP A 34 9.37 20.67 11.82
CA TRP A 34 9.95 21.49 10.75
C TRP A 34 11.40 21.92 11.03
N LEU A 35 11.72 22.31 12.27
CA LEU A 35 13.08 22.69 12.66
C LEU A 35 14.12 21.57 12.46
N LYS A 36 13.70 20.29 12.54
CA LYS A 36 14.59 19.14 12.26
C LYS A 36 14.87 18.98 10.77
N TYR A 37 13.85 19.17 9.91
CA TYR A 37 14.00 19.08 8.46
C TYR A 37 14.90 20.20 7.92
N THR A 38 14.80 21.44 8.46
CA THR A 38 15.74 22.52 8.12
C THR A 38 17.19 22.13 8.42
N GLY A 39 17.46 21.53 9.59
CA GLY A 39 18.79 21.02 9.94
C GLY A 39 19.28 19.90 9.03
N LEU A 40 18.39 18.97 8.63
CA LEU A 40 18.70 17.89 7.70
C LEU A 40 19.11 18.41 6.31
N CYS A 41 18.37 19.38 5.77
CA CYS A 41 18.70 20.03 4.49
C CYS A 41 20.06 20.74 4.52
N PHE A 42 20.40 21.39 5.64
CA PHE A 42 21.73 21.97 5.83
C PHE A 42 22.86 20.92 5.84
N GLY A 43 22.62 19.74 6.42
CA GLY A 43 23.60 18.64 6.43
C GLY A 43 23.93 18.11 5.02
N ILE A 44 22.93 18.01 4.14
CA ILE A 44 23.11 17.52 2.76
C ILE A 44 24.02 18.45 1.94
N LEU A 45 23.96 19.77 2.18
CA LEU A 45 24.78 20.77 1.49
C LEU A 45 26.30 20.59 1.71
N PHE A 46 26.72 19.99 2.82
CA PHE A 46 28.14 19.74 3.11
C PHE A 46 28.69 18.44 2.52
N ILE A 47 27.82 17.48 2.16
CA ILE A 47 28.25 16.16 1.65
C ILE A 47 28.67 16.26 0.17
N THR A 48 28.01 17.10 -0.63
CA THR A 48 28.29 17.28 -2.07
C THR A 48 29.64 17.93 -2.37
N VAL A 49 30.31 18.53 -1.38
CA VAL A 49 31.64 19.14 -1.52
C VAL A 49 32.77 18.12 -1.27
N ALA A 50 32.48 16.95 -0.69
CA ALA A 50 33.48 16.09 -0.06
C ALA A 50 33.77 14.74 -0.76
N LEU A 51 32.95 14.28 -1.71
CA LEU A 51 32.99 12.90 -2.22
C LEU A 51 33.06 12.80 -3.75
N GLY A 52 34.28 12.91 -4.30
CA GLY A 52 34.62 12.41 -5.63
C GLY A 52 35.56 11.22 -5.55
N SER A 53 35.06 9.98 -5.73
CA SER A 53 35.87 8.78 -6.00
C SER A 53 35.03 7.61 -6.52
N ASN A 54 35.69 6.75 -7.30
CA ASN A 54 35.19 5.50 -7.89
C ASN A 54 34.92 4.42 -6.79
N ASN A 55 34.32 3.25 -7.02
CA ASN A 55 34.53 2.33 -8.13
C ASN A 55 33.43 1.24 -8.32
N SER A 56 33.63 0.31 -9.26
CA SER A 56 32.60 -0.56 -9.88
C SER A 56 32.75 -2.09 -9.64
N SER A 57 31.61 -2.79 -9.45
CA SER A 57 31.35 -4.25 -9.77
C SER A 57 32.21 -5.34 -9.06
N ASN A 58 31.94 -6.67 -9.12
CA ASN A 58 31.00 -7.50 -9.89
C ASN A 58 30.54 -8.80 -9.13
N SER A 59 29.88 -9.75 -9.82
CA SER A 59 29.33 -11.09 -9.45
C SER A 59 30.32 -12.15 -8.86
N SER A 60 30.06 -13.44 -8.52
CA SER A 60 28.99 -14.47 -8.77
C SER A 60 29.13 -15.67 -7.75
N ASP A 61 28.47 -16.87 -7.70
CA ASP A 61 27.27 -17.52 -8.31
C ASP A 61 26.83 -18.86 -7.58
N THR A 62 25.70 -19.47 -7.99
CA THR A 62 25.43 -20.94 -8.21
C THR A 62 25.22 -22.01 -7.08
N SER A 63 23.97 -22.53 -6.98
CA SER A 63 23.50 -23.94 -6.69
C SER A 63 23.64 -24.62 -5.29
N ALA A 64 22.91 -25.71 -4.90
CA ALA A 64 21.52 -26.20 -5.16
C ALA A 64 21.11 -27.47 -4.33
N LYS A 65 19.78 -27.71 -4.16
CA LYS A 65 19.02 -29.01 -4.16
C LYS A 65 18.80 -29.90 -2.88
N ALA A 66 17.53 -29.94 -2.41
CA ALA A 66 16.68 -31.06 -1.88
C ALA A 66 17.14 -31.93 -0.65
N SER A 67 16.30 -32.71 0.09
CA SER A 67 14.93 -33.26 -0.14
C SER A 67 14.08 -33.48 1.15
N GLU A 68 12.84 -33.95 0.97
CA GLU A 68 11.67 -34.15 1.88
C GLU A 68 11.76 -35.21 3.01
N ASP A 69 10.90 -35.11 4.06
CA ASP A 69 9.71 -35.98 4.28
C ASP A 69 8.75 -35.41 5.39
N SER A 70 7.72 -36.15 5.84
CA SER A 70 6.36 -35.61 6.13
C SER A 70 5.69 -36.11 7.43
N LYS A 71 4.70 -35.34 7.97
CA LYS A 71 3.30 -35.82 8.22
C LYS A 71 2.32 -34.79 8.84
N ASP A 72 1.07 -34.83 8.36
CA ASP A 72 -0.26 -34.82 9.03
C ASP A 72 -0.51 -33.93 10.28
N SER A 73 -1.63 -33.23 10.50
CA SER A 73 -2.97 -33.13 9.87
C SER A 73 -3.49 -31.66 10.02
N ALA A 74 -4.61 -31.16 9.48
CA ALA A 74 -5.94 -31.75 9.32
C ALA A 74 -6.76 -31.16 8.14
N LYS A 75 -7.96 -31.71 7.91
CA LYS A 75 -8.72 -31.62 6.66
C LYS A 75 -9.96 -30.72 6.73
N THR A 76 -9.90 -29.55 6.09
CA THR A 76 -11.09 -28.77 5.72
C THR A 76 -11.45 -29.05 4.26
N ASN A 77 -12.70 -29.45 4.00
CA ASN A 77 -13.17 -29.82 2.66
C ASN A 77 -13.20 -28.60 1.72
N THR A 78 -12.18 -28.44 0.89
CA THR A 78 -12.19 -27.45 -0.19
C THR A 78 -13.00 -27.99 -1.36
N THR A 79 -14.26 -27.58 -1.47
CA THR A 79 -15.07 -27.83 -2.67
C THR A 79 -14.45 -27.06 -3.83
N ASN A 80 -13.98 -27.77 -4.87
CA ASN A 80 -13.37 -27.16 -6.06
C ASN A 80 -14.41 -26.53 -7.02
N THR A 81 -15.37 -25.78 -6.47
CA THR A 81 -16.27 -24.92 -7.22
C THR A 81 -15.46 -23.74 -7.76
N LYS A 82 -15.52 -23.49 -9.07
CA LYS A 82 -15.07 -22.23 -9.65
C LYS A 82 -16.05 -21.13 -9.23
N ASN A 83 -15.66 -20.23 -8.32
CA ASN A 83 -16.41 -19.00 -8.07
C ASN A 83 -16.11 -17.99 -9.20
N PRO A 84 -17.10 -17.56 -10.01
CA PRO A 84 -16.91 -16.59 -11.08
C PRO A 84 -16.26 -15.28 -10.62
N GLN A 85 -16.59 -14.82 -9.41
CA GLN A 85 -16.07 -13.59 -8.79
C GLN A 85 -14.53 -13.59 -8.69
N VAL A 86 -13.92 -14.73 -8.36
CA VAL A 86 -12.45 -14.88 -8.29
C VAL A 86 -11.81 -14.77 -9.68
N ASP A 87 -12.54 -15.19 -10.73
CA ASP A 87 -12.10 -15.05 -12.11
C ASP A 87 -12.38 -13.62 -12.65
N THR A 88 -13.41 -12.92 -12.18
CA THR A 88 -13.60 -11.47 -12.40
C THR A 88 -12.45 -10.67 -11.79
N TYR A 89 -12.04 -10.95 -10.55
CA TYR A 89 -10.91 -10.27 -9.91
C TYR A 89 -9.59 -10.48 -10.66
N LYS A 90 -9.31 -11.69 -11.15
CA LYS A 90 -8.14 -11.93 -12.02
C LYS A 90 -8.17 -11.07 -13.28
N GLN A 91 -9.32 -10.98 -13.94
CA GLN A 91 -9.49 -10.19 -15.16
C GLN A 91 -9.30 -8.70 -14.89
N TYR A 92 -9.96 -8.16 -13.85
CA TYR A 92 -9.84 -6.75 -13.48
C TYR A 92 -8.40 -6.38 -13.10
N LEU A 93 -7.76 -7.12 -12.20
CA LEU A 93 -6.37 -6.89 -11.78
C LEU A 93 -5.38 -6.97 -12.96
N SER A 94 -5.64 -7.85 -13.95
CA SER A 94 -4.83 -7.96 -15.17
C SER A 94 -5.14 -6.88 -16.22
N SER A 95 -6.19 -6.08 -16.02
CA SER A 95 -6.55 -4.95 -16.89
C SER A 95 -6.05 -3.59 -16.38
N LEU A 96 -5.63 -3.51 -15.12
CA LEU A 96 -5.11 -2.29 -14.51
C LEU A 96 -3.76 -1.87 -15.14
N PRO A 97 -3.57 -0.60 -15.52
CA PRO A 97 -2.37 -0.15 -16.22
C PRO A 97 -1.17 0.02 -15.29
N GLY A 98 -0.22 -0.92 -15.35
CA GLY A 98 1.03 -0.86 -14.59
C GLY A 98 1.54 -2.24 -14.19
N GLN A 99 2.43 -2.31 -13.20
CA GLN A 99 2.97 -3.55 -12.63
C GLN A 99 1.98 -4.23 -11.66
N HIS A 100 0.69 -4.27 -12.01
CA HIS A 100 -0.34 -4.90 -11.18
C HIS A 100 -0.21 -6.42 -11.23
N SER A 101 -0.11 -7.05 -10.06
CA SER A 101 0.08 -8.49 -9.94
C SER A 101 -1.14 -9.30 -10.39
N SER A 102 -0.91 -10.43 -11.04
CA SER A 102 -1.94 -11.45 -11.16
C SER A 102 -2.36 -11.99 -9.78
N LEU A 103 -3.65 -12.26 -9.59
CA LEU A 103 -4.17 -12.78 -8.32
C LEU A 103 -3.59 -14.18 -8.05
N ASN A 104 -2.68 -14.25 -7.07
CA ASN A 104 -1.93 -15.46 -6.76
C ASN A 104 -2.86 -16.62 -6.28
N LYS A 105 -2.36 -17.86 -6.33
CA LYS A 105 -3.13 -19.07 -5.98
C LYS A 105 -3.59 -19.09 -4.51
N THR A 106 -2.79 -18.54 -3.60
CA THR A 106 -3.04 -18.51 -2.16
C THR A 106 -4.20 -17.58 -1.83
N SER A 107 -4.12 -16.31 -2.24
CA SER A 107 -5.22 -15.35 -2.10
C SER A 107 -6.46 -15.79 -2.87
N SER A 108 -6.32 -16.36 -4.08
CA SER A 108 -7.44 -16.95 -4.83
C SER A 108 -8.19 -18.03 -4.02
N LYS A 109 -7.47 -18.90 -3.30
CA LYS A 109 -8.06 -19.92 -2.43
C LYS A 109 -8.75 -19.30 -1.22
N PHE A 110 -8.14 -18.30 -0.57
CA PHE A 110 -8.73 -17.59 0.56
C PHE A 110 -10.06 -16.91 0.17
N ILE A 111 -10.06 -16.16 -0.95
CA ILE A 111 -11.26 -15.48 -1.47
C ILE A 111 -12.34 -16.51 -1.84
N ASN A 112 -11.98 -17.65 -2.44
CA ASN A 112 -12.95 -18.70 -2.78
C ASN A 112 -13.61 -19.33 -1.54
N GLY A 113 -12.92 -19.37 -0.40
CA GLY A 113 -13.46 -19.84 0.88
C GLY A 113 -14.28 -18.81 1.65
N HIS A 114 -14.19 -17.52 1.27
CA HIS A 114 -14.78 -16.38 1.99
C HIS A 114 -15.40 -15.35 1.03
N SER A 115 -16.08 -15.81 -0.02
CA SER A 115 -16.56 -14.97 -1.13
C SER A 115 -17.55 -13.88 -0.72
N ASN A 116 -18.31 -14.14 0.35
CA ASN A 116 -19.21 -13.20 1.00
C ASN A 116 -18.51 -12.04 1.73
N LEU A 117 -17.18 -12.12 1.93
CA LEU A 117 -16.39 -11.07 2.58
C LEU A 117 -15.74 -10.11 1.58
N PHE A 118 -15.94 -10.27 0.27
CA PHE A 118 -15.33 -9.43 -0.77
C PHE A 118 -16.38 -8.82 -1.72
N PRO A 119 -16.85 -7.59 -1.44
CA PRO A 119 -16.86 -6.97 -0.12
C PRO A 119 -17.84 -7.69 0.81
N ALA A 120 -17.70 -7.46 2.12
CA ALA A 120 -18.71 -7.81 3.11
C ALA A 120 -19.94 -6.91 2.93
N LYS A 121 -21.13 -7.49 2.73
CA LYS A 121 -22.36 -6.75 2.36
C LYS A 121 -23.44 -6.73 3.43
N THR A 122 -23.36 -7.62 4.43
CA THR A 122 -24.27 -7.67 5.57
C THR A 122 -23.53 -7.50 6.89
N ASP A 123 -24.23 -7.12 7.96
CA ASP A 123 -23.65 -7.05 9.31
C ASP A 123 -22.99 -8.36 9.75
N ALA A 124 -23.51 -9.51 9.28
CA ALA A 124 -22.92 -10.81 9.53
C ALA A 124 -21.56 -10.97 8.83
N ASP A 125 -21.45 -10.57 7.56
CA ASP A 125 -20.20 -10.58 6.81
C ASP A 125 -19.18 -9.60 7.41
N VAL A 126 -19.63 -8.39 7.78
CA VAL A 126 -18.79 -7.35 8.39
C VAL A 126 -18.25 -7.81 9.74
N ASN A 127 -19.04 -8.53 10.54
CA ASN A 127 -18.57 -9.08 11.81
C ASN A 127 -17.71 -10.35 11.64
N ALA A 128 -17.95 -11.17 10.62
CA ALA A 128 -17.06 -12.27 10.24
C ALA A 128 -15.68 -11.75 9.77
N THR A 129 -15.68 -10.67 8.98
CA THR A 129 -14.48 -9.93 8.56
C THR A 129 -13.67 -9.47 9.77
N LYS A 130 -14.29 -8.81 10.75
CA LYS A 130 -13.64 -8.40 12.01
C LYS A 130 -12.99 -9.57 12.76
N GLY A 131 -13.62 -10.74 12.76
CA GLY A 131 -13.08 -11.97 13.37
C GLY A 131 -11.86 -12.58 12.67
N LEU A 132 -11.51 -12.10 11.48
CA LEU A 132 -10.37 -12.59 10.67
C LEU A 132 -9.23 -11.56 10.53
N ILE A 133 -9.33 -10.39 11.18
CA ILE A 133 -8.29 -9.34 11.14
C ILE A 133 -7.09 -9.73 11.99
N ASP A 134 -5.90 -9.75 11.39
CA ASP A 134 -4.64 -9.98 12.07
C ASP A 134 -3.93 -8.64 12.35
N HIS A 135 -4.25 -8.05 13.50
CA HIS A 135 -3.69 -6.77 13.97
C HIS A 135 -2.18 -6.82 14.27
N SER A 136 -1.51 -7.97 14.18
CA SER A 136 -0.05 -8.06 14.35
C SER A 136 0.72 -7.68 13.08
N ILE A 137 0.04 -7.69 11.92
CA ILE A 137 0.62 -7.40 10.61
C ILE A 137 0.65 -5.90 10.39
N SER A 138 1.82 -5.36 10.09
CA SER A 138 2.03 -3.96 9.70
C SER A 138 2.64 -3.87 8.30
N TYR A 139 2.60 -2.69 7.68
CA TYR A 139 3.18 -2.44 6.35
C TYR A 139 4.60 -3.02 6.21
N LYS A 140 5.45 -2.82 7.23
CA LYS A 140 6.85 -3.29 7.27
C LYS A 140 7.01 -4.82 7.18
N HIS A 141 5.98 -5.59 7.50
CA HIS A 141 5.95 -7.04 7.28
C HIS A 141 5.63 -7.36 5.81
N LEU A 142 4.63 -6.68 5.25
CA LEU A 142 4.13 -6.87 3.88
C LEU A 142 5.18 -6.42 2.84
N ASP A 143 5.77 -5.26 3.07
CA ASP A 143 6.85 -4.64 2.29
C ASP A 143 8.09 -5.55 2.22
N LYS A 144 8.51 -6.08 3.37
CA LYS A 144 9.66 -7.00 3.48
C LYS A 144 9.39 -8.36 2.82
N ASN A 145 8.22 -8.95 3.04
CA ASN A 145 7.78 -10.18 2.40
C ASN A 145 6.28 -10.40 2.61
N ILE A 146 5.46 -10.08 1.61
CA ILE A 146 4.00 -10.24 1.67
C ILE A 146 3.52 -11.70 1.73
N THR A 147 4.34 -12.66 1.28
CA THR A 147 3.94 -14.06 1.03
C THR A 147 3.26 -14.76 2.22
N PRO A 148 3.71 -14.63 3.49
CA PRO A 148 3.07 -15.27 4.64
C PRO A 148 1.67 -14.71 4.98
N TYR A 149 1.31 -13.56 4.41
CA TYR A 149 0.14 -12.76 4.77
C TYR A 149 -0.97 -12.78 3.70
N LEU A 150 -0.78 -13.56 2.63
CA LEU A 150 -1.71 -13.70 1.49
C LEU A 150 -3.04 -14.41 1.81
N GLU A 151 -3.19 -14.96 3.02
CA GLU A 151 -4.44 -15.53 3.59
C GLU A 151 -4.86 -14.77 4.88
N LYS A 152 -4.49 -13.49 5.05
CA LYS A 152 -4.73 -12.68 6.26
C LYS A 152 -5.41 -11.36 5.93
N LEU A 153 -6.48 -11.00 6.65
CA LEU A 153 -7.04 -9.66 6.55
C LEU A 153 -6.27 -8.69 7.45
N ILE A 154 -5.97 -7.50 6.95
CA ILE A 154 -5.30 -6.43 7.71
C ILE A 154 -6.23 -5.22 7.88
N PRO A 155 -6.11 -4.45 8.98
CA PRO A 155 -6.78 -3.17 9.13
C PRO A 155 -5.91 -2.04 8.55
N ILE A 156 -6.55 -1.04 7.96
CA ILE A 156 -5.90 0.16 7.41
C ILE A 156 -6.67 1.38 7.89
N ASN A 157 -5.97 2.40 8.37
CA ASN A 157 -6.54 3.71 8.69
C ASN A 157 -5.69 4.80 8.01
N GLY A 158 -6.33 5.75 7.35
CA GLY A 158 -5.61 6.80 6.63
C GLY A 158 -6.50 7.66 5.74
N THR A 159 -5.87 8.58 5.02
CA THR A 159 -6.54 9.52 4.11
C THR A 159 -6.55 8.97 2.69
N VAL A 160 -7.70 9.06 2.00
CA VAL A 160 -7.84 8.74 0.57
C VAL A 160 -7.18 9.84 -0.26
N VAL A 161 -6.06 9.56 -0.92
CA VAL A 161 -5.34 10.55 -1.74
C VAL A 161 -5.72 10.51 -3.23
N GLU A 162 -6.26 9.39 -3.68
CA GLU A 162 -6.85 9.17 -5.01
C GLU A 162 -8.00 8.14 -4.90
N ILE A 163 -9.09 8.36 -5.65
CA ILE A 163 -10.20 7.41 -5.78
C ILE A 163 -10.77 7.46 -7.20
N LYS A 164 -11.10 6.29 -7.77
CA LYS A 164 -11.68 6.12 -9.11
C LYS A 164 -12.70 4.98 -9.11
N GLU A 165 -13.81 5.16 -9.83
CA GLU A 165 -14.80 4.11 -10.09
C GLU A 165 -14.71 3.67 -11.55
N ASP A 166 -14.36 2.41 -11.76
CA ASP A 166 -14.09 1.80 -13.07
C ASP A 166 -15.15 0.73 -13.38
N PRO A 167 -16.05 0.95 -14.37
CA PRO A 167 -17.02 -0.06 -14.81
C PRO A 167 -16.33 -1.22 -15.54
N PHE A 168 -16.57 -2.46 -15.09
CA PHE A 168 -15.90 -3.65 -15.61
C PHE A 168 -16.82 -4.89 -15.57
N ASN A 169 -16.99 -5.59 -16.70
CA ASN A 169 -17.80 -6.82 -16.80
C ASN A 169 -19.21 -6.72 -16.16
N ASN A 170 -19.89 -5.58 -16.34
CA ASN A 170 -21.20 -5.24 -15.76
C ASN A 170 -21.22 -5.03 -14.23
N GLU A 171 -20.06 -5.02 -13.57
CA GLU A 171 -19.86 -4.56 -12.19
C GLU A 171 -19.16 -3.18 -12.18
N THR A 172 -19.08 -2.54 -11.01
CA THR A 172 -18.14 -1.43 -10.77
C THR A 172 -17.03 -1.91 -9.84
N PHE A 173 -15.80 -1.52 -10.11
CA PHE A 173 -14.71 -1.58 -9.14
C PHE A 173 -14.34 -0.16 -8.69
N THR A 174 -14.01 0.01 -7.42
CA THR A 174 -13.44 1.26 -6.91
C THR A 174 -11.97 1.04 -6.57
N TYR A 175 -11.07 1.73 -7.25
CA TYR A 175 -9.68 1.89 -6.83
C TYR A 175 -9.61 3.00 -5.79
N VAL A 176 -9.00 2.71 -4.63
CA VAL A 176 -8.79 3.69 -3.55
C VAL A 176 -7.31 3.66 -3.15
N HIS A 177 -6.60 4.77 -3.34
CA HIS A 177 -5.25 4.96 -2.79
C HIS A 177 -5.37 5.60 -1.41
N ILE A 178 -5.02 4.84 -0.38
CA ILE A 178 -5.03 5.27 1.02
C ILE A 178 -3.59 5.53 1.46
N LEU A 179 -3.36 6.64 2.16
CA LEU A 179 -2.07 7.00 2.77
C LEU A 179 -2.26 7.12 4.28
N THR A 180 -1.50 6.37 5.08
CA THR A 180 -1.61 6.43 6.55
C THR A 180 -0.92 7.68 7.12
N ASP A 181 -1.15 7.98 8.40
CA ASP A 181 -0.48 9.08 9.11
C ASP A 181 1.04 8.93 9.22
N ASP A 182 1.57 7.70 9.07
CA ASP A 182 3.00 7.38 8.96
C ASP A 182 3.51 7.37 7.50
N TYR A 183 2.69 7.84 6.54
CA TYR A 183 2.93 7.86 5.10
C TYR A 183 3.08 6.47 4.45
N GLU A 184 2.52 5.42 5.07
CA GLU A 184 2.47 4.08 4.49
C GLU A 184 1.37 4.01 3.40
N SER A 185 1.68 3.44 2.24
CA SER A 185 0.92 3.64 0.99
C SER A 185 0.17 2.37 0.56
N PHE A 186 -1.15 2.43 0.46
CA PHE A 186 -2.02 1.26 0.21
C PHE A 186 -2.95 1.47 -0.99
N GLN A 187 -2.97 0.53 -1.93
CA GLN A 187 -3.88 0.51 -3.09
C GLN A 187 -4.98 -0.54 -2.87
N LEU A 188 -6.15 -0.09 -2.41
CA LEU A 188 -7.31 -0.94 -2.15
C LEU A 188 -8.15 -1.06 -3.43
N ILE A 189 -8.34 -2.30 -3.90
CA ILE A 189 -9.29 -2.63 -4.96
C ILE A 189 -10.59 -3.11 -4.32
N PHE A 190 -11.64 -2.31 -4.40
CA PHE A 190 -12.96 -2.65 -3.86
C PHE A 190 -13.93 -3.04 -4.99
N SER A 191 -14.85 -3.98 -4.76
CA SER A 191 -15.87 -4.39 -5.72
C SER A 191 -17.21 -3.80 -5.30
N GLY A 192 -17.69 -2.80 -6.02
CA GLY A 192 -18.78 -1.92 -5.61
C GLY A 192 -18.56 -0.47 -6.04
N ASN A 193 -19.41 0.42 -5.53
CA ASN A 193 -19.34 1.88 -5.70
C ASN A 193 -19.29 2.49 -4.28
N LEU A 194 -18.49 3.54 -4.05
CA LEU A 194 -18.22 4.09 -2.71
C LEU A 194 -18.78 5.51 -2.54
N LYS A 195 -20.10 5.61 -2.56
CA LYS A 195 -20.88 6.88 -2.68
C LYS A 195 -20.48 8.03 -1.76
N ASP A 196 -20.11 7.72 -0.51
CA ASP A 196 -19.87 8.72 0.53
C ASP A 196 -18.37 8.92 0.83
N ILE A 197 -17.49 8.15 0.17
CA ILE A 197 -16.05 8.23 0.31
C ILE A 197 -15.48 8.99 -0.88
N PHE A 198 -14.72 10.04 -0.61
CA PHE A 198 -14.12 10.89 -1.61
C PHE A 198 -12.61 11.00 -1.39
N LYS A 199 -11.93 11.68 -2.31
CA LYS A 199 -10.59 12.18 -2.03
C LYS A 199 -10.62 13.08 -0.78
N ASP A 200 -9.55 13.01 0.01
CA ASP A 200 -9.32 13.69 1.28
C ASP A 200 -10.25 13.22 2.43
N SER A 201 -11.09 12.19 2.22
CA SER A 201 -11.77 11.46 3.30
C SER A 201 -10.77 10.63 4.12
N TYR A 202 -10.90 10.65 5.45
CA TYR A 202 -10.19 9.71 6.33
C TYR A 202 -11.06 8.46 6.56
N VAL A 203 -10.50 7.29 6.30
CA VAL A 203 -11.23 6.01 6.23
C VAL A 203 -10.63 4.95 7.13
N THR A 204 -11.47 4.03 7.58
CA THR A 204 -11.08 2.74 8.14
C THR A 204 -11.44 1.66 7.12
N ALA A 205 -10.45 0.86 6.69
CA ALA A 205 -10.61 -0.21 5.72
C ALA A 205 -10.09 -1.54 6.25
N VAL A 206 -10.60 -2.64 5.70
CA VAL A 206 -10.08 -4.00 5.89
C VAL A 206 -9.87 -4.64 4.53
N GLY A 207 -8.70 -5.24 4.31
CA GLY A 207 -8.37 -5.84 3.02
C GLY A 207 -7.45 -7.06 3.12
N LEU A 208 -7.47 -7.88 2.07
CA LEU A 208 -6.57 -9.02 1.87
C LEU A 208 -5.35 -8.57 1.03
N PRO A 209 -4.12 -8.65 1.55
CA PRO A 209 -2.91 -8.30 0.79
C PRO A 209 -2.74 -9.24 -0.41
N LEU A 210 -2.48 -8.67 -1.59
CA LEU A 210 -2.32 -9.42 -2.85
C LEU A 210 -0.87 -9.40 -3.34
N SER A 211 -0.23 -8.22 -3.31
CA SER A 211 1.13 -7.98 -3.79
C SER A 211 1.70 -6.64 -3.32
N THR A 212 2.98 -6.42 -3.60
CA THR A 212 3.66 -5.13 -3.58
C THR A 212 3.66 -4.50 -4.98
N ASN A 213 3.61 -3.16 -5.07
CA ASN A 213 3.68 -2.39 -6.32
C ASN A 213 4.52 -1.12 -6.11
N ALA A 214 5.31 -0.72 -7.11
CA ALA A 214 6.17 0.46 -7.04
C ALA A 214 5.88 1.39 -8.22
N PHE A 215 5.70 2.69 -7.95
CA PHE A 215 5.36 3.70 -8.96
C PHE A 215 6.09 5.02 -8.71
N ASP A 216 6.38 5.77 -9.77
CA ASP A 216 7.02 7.07 -9.67
C ASP A 216 6.05 8.12 -9.10
N ASN A 217 6.52 8.94 -8.17
CA ASN A 217 5.74 9.95 -7.48
C ASN A 217 6.03 11.36 -8.02
N VAL A 218 5.08 12.27 -7.76
CA VAL A 218 5.14 13.68 -8.20
C VAL A 218 6.30 14.49 -7.59
N SER A 219 7.09 13.91 -6.69
CA SER A 219 8.30 14.50 -6.11
C SER A 219 9.60 13.98 -6.74
N GLY A 220 9.53 13.13 -7.77
CA GLY A 220 10.68 12.63 -8.52
C GLY A 220 11.43 11.47 -7.86
N GLY A 221 10.77 10.75 -6.94
CA GLY A 221 11.24 9.46 -6.44
C GLY A 221 10.22 8.35 -6.69
N THR A 222 10.51 7.13 -6.26
CA THR A 222 9.57 6.00 -6.34
C THR A 222 8.85 5.82 -5.00
N THR A 223 7.54 5.59 -5.04
CA THR A 223 6.73 5.20 -3.89
C THR A 223 6.43 3.70 -3.97
N GLN A 224 6.80 2.97 -2.92
CA GLN A 224 6.40 1.58 -2.70
C GLN A 224 4.97 1.54 -2.12
N SER A 225 4.20 0.53 -2.46
CA SER A 225 2.82 0.34 -1.99
C SER A 225 2.44 -1.14 -1.88
N ILE A 226 1.40 -1.43 -1.10
CA ILE A 226 0.75 -2.75 -1.02
C ILE A 226 -0.60 -2.70 -1.75
N ILE A 227 -0.84 -3.63 -2.67
CA ILE A 227 -2.14 -3.83 -3.31
C ILE A 227 -2.99 -4.79 -2.46
N LEU A 228 -4.26 -4.45 -2.23
CA LEU A 228 -5.23 -5.25 -1.50
C LEU A 228 -6.53 -5.47 -2.27
N LEU A 229 -7.21 -6.58 -2.00
CA LEU A 229 -8.64 -6.72 -2.27
C LEU A 229 -9.43 -6.28 -1.02
N GLY A 230 -10.33 -5.30 -1.18
CA GLY A 230 -11.10 -4.72 -0.09
C GLY A 230 -12.26 -5.61 0.36
N SER A 231 -12.40 -5.72 1.69
CA SER A 231 -13.49 -6.42 2.36
C SER A 231 -14.52 -5.43 2.92
N THR A 232 -14.06 -4.44 3.69
CA THR A 232 -14.87 -3.29 4.14
C THR A 232 -14.08 -2.00 3.97
N ILE A 233 -14.78 -0.89 3.78
CA ILE A 233 -14.22 0.46 3.87
C ILE A 233 -15.33 1.44 4.25
N ASP A 234 -15.09 2.21 5.29
CA ASP A 234 -16.03 3.17 5.88
C ASP A 234 -15.30 4.47 6.20
N ILE A 235 -16.04 5.59 6.29
CA ILE A 235 -15.50 6.83 6.87
C ILE A 235 -15.19 6.55 8.35
N ALA A 236 -13.99 6.92 8.81
CA ALA A 236 -13.64 6.73 10.21
C ALA A 236 -14.48 7.64 11.13
N ALA A 237 -14.88 7.11 12.29
CA ALA A 237 -15.50 7.92 13.34
C ALA A 237 -14.50 8.95 13.90
N GLN A 238 -14.97 10.19 14.09
CA GLN A 238 -14.21 11.31 14.65
C GLN A 238 -14.40 11.43 16.17
#